data_AF-A0A5C1Q5G5-F1
#
_entry.id   AF-A0A5C1Q5G5-F1
#
_cell.length_a   1.000
_cell.length_b   1.000
_cell.length_c   1.000
_cell.angle_alpha   90.00
_cell.angle_beta   90.00
_cell.angle_gamma   90.00
#
_symmetry.space_group_name_H-M   'P 1'
#
loop_
_entity.id
_entity.type
_entity.pdbx_description
1 polymer ?
#
loop_
_entity_poly.entity_id
_entity_poly.type
_entity_poly.pdbx_seq_one_letter_code
_entity_poly.pdbx_strand_id
1 'polypeptide(L)'
;MFDLPILRRRVRTPLPLSLALQGGGAHGAYAWGVLDALLESGRFVPQAISGASAGAMNALVLADGWLRDGPDGAREALDAFWHRLGELLPTHWFVVGDERRPSLHGGVRLAMQWSRLLFAPQQLNPLDLNPLRDLLLERIDFERLRQADAPRLFIATTRADTGRLRLFDNRRLSVEVALASACLPTLHRTVMIDGLPHWDGGFSANPPLWPLVEHGPAEADLLILMLMPLRFAELPGGAGAIRERSLDIAFGAAFQREAWLLGRAWQDARAGSGWSAGPMARRLRGLRLHLIDERQQLAELPGESRLIAHQPFLTHLRDLGRQRAQDWLAQHREAIGRRSTVDLTEAFG
;
A
#
# COMPACT_ATOMS: atom_id res chain seq x y z
N MET A 1 48.39 -23.33 18.97
CA MET A 1 47.22 -22.42 19.07
C MET A 1 46.96 -21.95 17.66
N PHE A 2 46.03 -22.59 16.95
CA PHE A 2 45.73 -22.29 15.55
C PHE A 2 44.69 -21.17 15.50
N ASP A 3 45.07 -20.02 14.94
CA ASP A 3 44.14 -18.93 14.64
C ASP A 3 43.16 -19.38 13.55
N LEU A 4 41.89 -19.51 13.94
CA LEU A 4 40.79 -19.68 13.00
C LEU A 4 40.52 -18.34 12.30
N PRO A 5 40.45 -18.30 10.96
CA PRO A 5 40.14 -17.07 10.25
C PRO A 5 38.70 -16.66 10.57
N ILE A 6 38.56 -15.47 11.17
CA ILE A 6 37.27 -14.78 11.32
C ILE A 6 36.65 -14.67 9.92
N LEU A 7 35.60 -15.46 9.67
CA LEU A 7 34.75 -15.34 8.50
C LEU A 7 34.20 -13.91 8.45
N ARG A 8 34.86 -13.04 7.69
CA ARG A 8 34.32 -11.72 7.32
C ARG A 8 33.00 -12.00 6.60
N ARG A 9 31.89 -11.78 7.30
CA ARG A 9 30.53 -11.78 6.75
C ARG A 9 30.59 -10.82 5.55
N ARG A 10 30.52 -11.33 4.31
CA ARG A 10 30.47 -10.49 3.11
C ARG A 10 29.27 -9.57 3.28
N VAL A 11 29.52 -8.29 3.56
CA VAL A 11 28.49 -7.26 3.54
C VAL A 11 27.98 -7.22 2.12
N ARG A 12 26.82 -7.83 1.88
CA ARG A 12 26.16 -7.76 0.58
C ARG A 12 25.69 -6.33 0.40
N THR A 13 26.04 -5.71 -0.73
CA THR A 13 25.50 -4.41 -1.11
C THR A 13 23.97 -4.50 -1.12
N PRO A 14 23.27 -3.58 -0.43
CA PRO A 14 21.82 -3.51 -0.47
C PRO A 14 21.30 -3.41 -1.91
N LEU A 15 20.17 -4.08 -2.17
CA LEU A 15 19.54 -4.15 -3.49
C LEU A 15 18.50 -3.03 -3.64
N PRO A 16 18.52 -2.27 -4.75
CA PRO A 16 17.50 -1.28 -5.01
C PRO A 16 16.13 -1.93 -5.24
N LEU A 17 15.09 -1.37 -4.64
CA LEU A 17 13.74 -1.92 -4.65
C LEU A 17 12.72 -0.82 -4.95
N SER A 18 11.86 -1.07 -5.93
CA SER A 18 10.63 -0.32 -6.17
C SER A 18 9.46 -1.06 -5.51
N LEU A 19 8.63 -0.33 -4.77
CA LEU A 19 7.54 -0.89 -3.97
C LEU A 19 6.20 -0.38 -4.52
N ALA A 20 5.30 -1.29 -4.86
CA ALA A 20 3.91 -0.94 -5.17
C ALA A 20 3.02 -1.40 -4.02
N LEU A 21 2.46 -0.46 -3.26
CA LEU A 21 1.76 -0.72 -2.00
C LEU A 21 0.25 -0.55 -2.17
N GLN A 22 -0.48 -1.67 -2.19
CA GLN A 22 -1.93 -1.65 -2.23
C GLN A 22 -2.53 -1.07 -0.95
N GLY A 23 -3.55 -0.25 -1.08
CA GLY A 23 -4.41 0.23 -0.01
C GLY A 23 -5.51 -0.76 0.36
N GLY A 24 -5.91 -0.74 1.63
CA GLY A 24 -6.95 -1.62 2.18
C GLY A 24 -7.51 -1.15 3.52
N GLY A 25 -7.47 0.16 3.81
CA GLY A 25 -7.84 0.71 5.12
C GLY A 25 -6.93 0.18 6.24
N ALA A 26 -7.53 -0.26 7.36
CA ALA A 26 -6.82 -0.83 8.50
C ALA A 26 -5.95 -2.06 8.14
N HIS A 27 -6.31 -2.79 7.06
CA HIS A 27 -5.48 -3.89 6.56
C HIS A 27 -4.10 -3.43 6.08
N GLY A 28 -3.88 -2.13 5.88
CA GLY A 28 -2.55 -1.56 5.66
C GLY A 28 -1.53 -1.86 6.76
N ALA A 29 -1.97 -2.24 7.98
CA ALA A 29 -1.08 -2.71 9.03
C ALA A 29 -0.37 -4.04 8.67
N TYR A 30 -0.99 -4.86 7.83
CA TYR A 30 -0.32 -6.04 7.25
C TYR A 30 0.85 -5.63 6.36
N ALA A 31 0.64 -4.62 5.50
CA ALA A 31 1.70 -4.05 4.67
C ALA A 31 2.83 -3.46 5.53
N TRP A 32 2.50 -2.79 6.65
CA TRP A 32 3.50 -2.34 7.62
C TRP A 32 4.35 -3.50 8.13
N GLY A 33 3.74 -4.61 8.54
CA GLY A 33 4.47 -5.80 8.96
C GLY A 33 5.42 -6.33 7.88
N VAL A 34 4.96 -6.41 6.63
CA VAL A 34 5.82 -6.83 5.51
C VAL A 34 7.00 -5.88 5.34
N LEU A 35 6.75 -4.57 5.33
CA LEU A 35 7.79 -3.55 5.18
C LEU A 35 8.81 -3.62 6.32
N ASP A 36 8.36 -3.78 7.56
CA ASP A 36 9.21 -3.88 8.73
C ASP A 36 10.16 -5.09 8.64
N ALA A 37 9.69 -6.26 8.20
CA ALA A 37 10.52 -7.43 7.97
C ALA A 37 11.49 -7.29 6.78
N LEU A 38 11.05 -6.62 5.69
CA LEU A 38 11.92 -6.32 4.55
C LEU A 38 13.06 -5.36 4.97
N LEU A 39 12.75 -4.31 5.71
CA LEU A 39 13.72 -3.34 6.22
C LEU A 39 14.71 -3.99 7.21
N GLU A 40 14.20 -4.79 8.15
CA GLU A 40 15.02 -5.55 9.11
C GLU A 40 16.04 -6.49 8.45
N SER A 41 15.73 -6.99 7.25
CA SER A 41 16.67 -7.85 6.51
C SER A 41 17.97 -7.12 6.11
N GLY A 42 17.99 -5.78 6.14
CA GLY A 42 19.12 -4.94 5.72
C GLY A 42 19.48 -5.08 4.25
N ARG A 43 18.62 -5.72 3.46
CA ARG A 43 18.93 -6.15 2.10
C ARG A 43 18.39 -5.21 1.02
N PHE A 44 17.46 -4.32 1.36
CA PHE A 44 16.74 -3.51 0.38
C PHE A 44 16.95 -2.01 0.62
N VAL A 45 16.99 -1.27 -0.48
CA VAL A 45 16.96 0.20 -0.49
C VAL A 45 15.72 0.63 -1.24
N PRO A 46 14.73 1.24 -0.58
CA PRO A 46 13.58 1.82 -1.26
C PRO A 46 14.04 2.93 -2.20
N GLN A 47 13.76 2.78 -3.48
CA GLN A 47 14.15 3.74 -4.52
C GLN A 47 12.95 4.47 -5.13
N ALA A 48 11.85 3.74 -5.31
CA ALA A 48 10.60 4.29 -5.77
C ALA A 48 9.44 3.56 -5.09
N ILE A 49 8.40 4.29 -4.71
CA ILE A 49 7.26 3.73 -3.98
C ILE A 49 5.98 4.33 -4.57
N SER A 50 5.04 3.47 -4.94
CA SER A 50 3.70 3.89 -5.35
C SER A 50 2.65 3.37 -4.37
N GLY A 51 1.57 4.13 -4.20
CA GLY A 51 0.51 3.72 -3.30
C GLY A 51 -0.77 4.54 -3.42
N ALA A 52 -1.85 3.94 -2.93
CA ALA A 52 -3.16 4.56 -2.76
C ALA A 52 -3.70 4.21 -1.37
N SER A 53 -4.59 5.04 -0.81
CA SER A 53 -5.19 4.83 0.52
C SER A 53 -4.14 4.51 1.59
N ALA A 54 -4.34 3.46 2.39
CA ALA A 54 -3.34 3.00 3.38
C ALA A 54 -1.96 2.66 2.78
N GLY A 55 -1.88 2.26 1.51
CA GLY A 55 -0.62 2.04 0.81
C GLY A 55 0.15 3.35 0.58
N ALA A 56 -0.56 4.46 0.33
CA ALA A 56 0.05 5.79 0.29
C ALA A 56 0.58 6.21 1.67
N MET A 57 -0.14 5.91 2.75
CA MET A 57 0.33 6.22 4.11
C MET A 57 1.63 5.49 4.42
N ASN A 58 1.67 4.17 4.16
CA ASN A 58 2.89 3.39 4.31
C ASN A 58 4.04 3.93 3.44
N ALA A 59 3.76 4.35 2.20
CA ALA A 59 4.77 4.92 1.30
C ALA A 59 5.38 6.22 1.86
N LEU A 60 4.53 7.15 2.32
CA LEU A 60 4.96 8.44 2.84
C LEU A 60 5.73 8.29 4.16
N VAL A 61 5.22 7.49 5.09
CA VAL A 61 5.83 7.27 6.40
C VAL A 61 7.17 6.52 6.27
N LEU A 62 7.23 5.48 5.43
CA LEU A 62 8.47 4.77 5.16
C LEU A 62 9.52 5.71 4.55
N ALA A 63 9.15 6.51 3.55
CA ALA A 63 10.09 7.40 2.89
C ALA A 63 10.61 8.51 3.82
N ASP A 64 9.75 9.09 4.67
CA ASP A 64 10.16 10.09 5.65
C ASP A 64 11.11 9.49 6.69
N GLY A 65 10.74 8.35 7.28
CA GLY A 65 11.58 7.65 8.25
C GLY A 65 12.92 7.20 7.66
N TRP A 66 12.92 6.77 6.40
CA TRP A 66 14.14 6.41 5.67
C TRP A 66 15.11 7.59 5.54
N LEU A 67 14.59 8.80 5.28
CA LEU A 67 15.41 10.00 5.20
C LEU A 67 15.95 10.48 6.55
N ARG A 68 15.37 10.01 7.66
CA ARG A 68 15.85 10.33 9.01
C ARG A 68 17.00 9.43 9.43
N ASP A 69 16.82 8.11 9.33
CA ASP A 69 17.81 7.14 9.82
C ASP A 69 17.78 5.80 9.06
N GLY A 70 17.60 5.86 7.74
CA GLY A 70 17.65 4.68 6.87
C GLY A 70 16.65 3.59 7.27
N PRO A 71 17.05 2.31 7.28
CA PRO A 71 16.16 1.20 7.64
C PRO A 71 15.54 1.35 9.03
N ASP A 72 16.31 1.76 10.03
CA ASP A 72 15.83 1.83 11.42
C ASP A 72 14.85 2.99 11.59
N GLY A 73 15.15 4.16 11.01
CA GLY A 73 14.23 5.29 11.00
C GLY A 73 12.91 4.99 10.27
N ALA A 74 12.95 4.24 9.17
CA ALA A 74 11.74 3.82 8.45
C ALA A 74 10.88 2.86 9.28
N ARG A 75 11.49 1.91 9.99
CA ARG A 75 10.79 0.96 10.86
C ARG A 75 10.14 1.66 12.04
N GLU A 76 10.89 2.54 12.72
CA GLU A 76 10.38 3.34 13.83
C GLU A 76 9.22 4.25 13.38
N ALA A 77 9.33 4.88 12.21
CA ALA A 77 8.28 5.74 11.67
C ALA A 77 6.97 4.97 11.44
N LEU A 78 7.05 3.81 10.80
CA LEU A 78 5.89 2.97 10.55
C LEU A 78 5.27 2.48 11.86
N ASP A 79 6.10 2.03 12.80
CA ASP A 79 5.65 1.60 14.12
C ASP A 79 4.88 2.70 14.86
N ALA A 80 5.49 3.89 14.95
CA ALA A 80 4.89 5.02 15.62
C ALA A 80 3.59 5.49 14.95
N PHE A 81 3.54 5.51 13.61
CA PHE A 81 2.34 5.91 12.87
C PHE A 81 1.16 4.96 13.13
N TRP A 82 1.38 3.65 13.01
CA TRP A 82 0.31 2.67 13.16
C TRP A 82 -0.17 2.54 14.61
N HIS A 83 0.73 2.62 15.59
CA HIS A 83 0.35 2.70 17.00
C HIS A 83 -0.50 3.93 17.29
N ARG A 84 -0.06 5.10 16.81
CA ARG A 84 -0.81 6.34 17.04
C ARG A 84 -2.17 6.32 16.35
N LEU A 85 -2.26 5.73 15.14
CA LEU A 85 -3.52 5.56 14.41
C LEU A 85 -4.53 4.71 15.22
N GLY A 86 -4.09 3.63 15.85
CA GLY A 86 -4.94 2.76 16.67
C GLY A 86 -5.41 3.38 17.99
N GLU A 87 -4.83 4.52 18.38
CA GLU A 87 -5.20 5.30 19.57
C GLU A 87 -6.12 6.49 19.26
N LEU A 88 -6.31 6.85 17.98
CA LEU A 88 -7.08 8.05 17.61
C LEU A 88 -8.54 7.99 18.03
N LEU A 89 -9.13 6.79 18.05
CA LEU A 89 -10.53 6.58 18.38
C LEU A 89 -10.66 5.65 19.59
N PRO A 90 -11.61 5.92 20.51
CA PRO A 90 -11.79 5.11 21.69
C PRO A 90 -12.53 3.81 21.34
N THR A 91 -11.81 2.86 20.72
CA THR A 91 -12.39 1.67 20.07
C THR A 91 -13.17 0.76 21.02
N HIS A 92 -12.87 0.77 22.32
CA HIS A 92 -13.54 -0.03 23.33
C HIS A 92 -15.05 0.26 23.45
N TRP A 93 -15.53 1.41 22.97
CA TRP A 93 -16.97 1.73 22.93
C TRP A 93 -17.72 1.14 21.74
N PHE A 94 -17.00 0.72 20.68
CA PHE A 94 -17.61 0.46 19.37
C PHE A 94 -17.18 -0.85 18.71
N VAL A 95 -16.05 -1.42 19.16
CA VAL A 95 -15.48 -2.66 18.63
C VAL A 95 -15.79 -3.81 19.57
N VAL A 96 -16.17 -4.95 19.01
CA VAL A 96 -16.40 -6.23 19.68
C VAL A 96 -15.58 -7.32 19.00
N GLY A 97 -15.42 -8.47 19.65
CA GLY A 97 -14.55 -9.56 19.16
C GLY A 97 -13.14 -9.46 19.74
N ASP A 98 -12.24 -10.28 19.21
CA ASP A 98 -10.84 -10.37 19.63
C ASP A 98 -9.89 -9.70 18.62
N GLU A 99 -8.59 -9.75 18.89
CA GLU A 99 -7.55 -9.19 18.02
C GLU A 99 -7.44 -9.87 16.64
N ARG A 100 -8.07 -11.03 16.43
CA ARG A 100 -8.01 -11.79 15.17
C ARG A 100 -9.22 -11.51 14.31
N ARG A 101 -10.39 -11.35 14.91
CA ARG A 101 -11.66 -11.14 14.20
C ARG A 101 -12.50 -10.06 14.88
N PRO A 102 -12.05 -8.79 14.83
CA PRO A 102 -12.85 -7.70 15.36
C PRO A 102 -14.06 -7.41 14.45
N SER A 103 -15.13 -6.90 15.05
CA SER A 103 -16.28 -6.36 14.34
C SER A 103 -16.80 -5.13 15.07
N LEU A 104 -17.65 -4.36 14.41
CA LEU A 104 -18.36 -3.25 15.05
C LEU A 104 -19.54 -3.79 15.87
N HIS A 105 -19.80 -3.18 17.02
CA HIS A 105 -21.01 -3.45 17.79
C HIS A 105 -22.26 -3.29 16.90
N GLY A 106 -23.24 -4.20 17.03
CA GLY A 106 -24.36 -4.28 16.08
C GLY A 106 -25.14 -2.96 15.93
N GLY A 107 -25.40 -2.26 17.04
CA GLY A 107 -26.04 -0.94 17.02
C GLY A 107 -25.21 0.14 16.33
N VAL A 108 -23.88 0.10 16.49
CA VAL A 108 -22.94 1.03 15.85
C VAL A 108 -22.91 0.78 14.35
N ARG A 109 -22.80 -0.50 13.95
CA ARG A 109 -22.83 -0.91 12.53
C ARG A 109 -24.11 -0.43 11.84
N LEU A 110 -25.26 -0.61 12.50
CA LEU A 110 -26.55 -0.15 11.98
C LEU A 110 -26.60 1.38 11.88
N ALA A 111 -26.20 2.10 12.92
CA ALA A 111 -26.15 3.56 12.93
C ALA A 111 -25.23 4.10 11.81
N MET A 112 -24.04 3.52 11.66
CA MET A 112 -23.11 3.87 10.57
C MET A 112 -23.74 3.61 9.20
N GLN A 113 -24.39 2.46 8.99
CA GLN A 113 -25.05 2.16 7.71
C GLN A 113 -26.13 3.19 7.36
N TRP A 114 -27.00 3.53 8.31
CA TRP A 114 -28.04 4.55 8.09
C TRP A 114 -27.44 5.94 7.88
N SER A 115 -26.38 6.29 8.63
CA SER A 115 -25.74 7.60 8.49
C SER A 115 -25.22 7.84 7.07
N ARG A 116 -24.58 6.83 6.46
CA ARG A 116 -24.04 6.90 5.08
C ARG A 116 -25.11 6.93 4.00
N LEU A 117 -26.33 6.49 4.31
CA LEU A 117 -27.46 6.50 3.38
C LEU A 117 -28.23 7.82 3.43
N LEU A 118 -28.34 8.42 4.61
CA LEU A 118 -29.20 9.58 4.86
C LEU A 118 -28.45 10.91 4.84
N PHE A 119 -27.15 10.91 5.11
CA PHE A 119 -26.38 12.13 5.31
C PHE A 119 -25.09 12.13 4.48
N ALA A 120 -24.77 13.29 3.92
CA ALA A 120 -23.46 13.55 3.33
C ALA A 120 -22.41 13.74 4.44
N PRO A 121 -21.12 13.40 4.20
CA PRO A 121 -20.06 13.56 5.20
C PRO A 121 -19.96 14.97 5.80
N GLN A 122 -20.23 16.01 5.01
CA GLN A 122 -20.20 17.41 5.44
C GLN A 122 -21.33 17.77 6.41
N GLN A 123 -22.44 17.02 6.40
CA GLN A 123 -23.53 17.20 7.35
C GLN A 123 -23.21 16.53 8.69
N LEU A 124 -22.49 15.40 8.67
CA LEU A 124 -22.07 14.67 9.86
C LEU A 124 -20.84 15.31 10.54
N ASN A 125 -19.99 15.98 9.76
CA ASN A 125 -18.79 16.66 10.24
C ASN A 125 -18.73 18.11 9.72
N PRO A 126 -19.58 19.02 10.23
CA PRO A 126 -19.64 20.40 9.75
C PRO A 126 -18.37 21.19 10.04
N LEU A 127 -17.65 20.84 11.13
CA LEU A 127 -16.42 21.48 11.57
C LEU A 127 -15.15 20.94 10.89
N ASP A 128 -15.29 19.92 10.02
CA ASP A 128 -14.18 19.28 9.30
C ASP A 128 -13.06 18.75 10.21
N LEU A 129 -13.43 18.24 11.39
CA LEU A 129 -12.47 17.63 12.31
C LEU A 129 -11.88 16.37 11.67
N ASN A 130 -10.56 16.31 11.57
CA ASN A 130 -9.87 15.21 10.90
C ASN A 130 -8.63 14.80 11.69
N PRO A 131 -8.76 13.89 12.67
CA PRO A 131 -7.63 13.40 13.47
C PRO A 131 -6.49 12.79 12.64
N LEU A 132 -6.81 12.25 11.46
CA LEU A 132 -5.79 11.75 10.53
C LEU A 132 -4.96 12.90 9.94
N ARG A 133 -5.55 14.07 9.69
CA ARG A 133 -4.79 15.27 9.25
C ARG A 133 -3.73 15.62 10.28
N ASP A 134 -4.12 15.68 11.56
CA ASP A 134 -3.21 16.04 12.65
C ASP A 134 -2.10 15.00 12.79
N LEU A 135 -2.45 13.71 12.74
CA LEU A 135 -1.48 12.62 12.74
C LEU A 135 -0.48 12.71 11.59
N LEU A 136 -0.95 13.00 10.37
CA LEU A 136 -0.09 13.11 9.20
C LEU A 136 0.86 14.31 9.32
N LEU A 137 0.40 15.44 9.83
CA LEU A 137 1.24 16.61 10.09
C LEU A 137 2.25 16.38 11.23
N GLU A 138 1.89 15.56 12.22
CA GLU A 138 2.77 15.18 13.32
C GLU A 138 3.88 14.22 12.86
N ARG A 139 3.56 13.28 11.96
CA ARG A 139 4.44 12.14 11.64
C ARG A 139 5.21 12.26 10.33
N ILE A 140 4.86 13.21 9.47
CA ILE A 140 5.42 13.29 8.11
C ILE A 140 5.89 14.71 7.81
N ASP A 141 7.17 14.85 7.52
CA ASP A 141 7.75 16.09 7.02
C ASP A 141 7.66 16.12 5.48
N PHE A 142 6.59 16.72 4.97
CA PHE A 142 6.37 16.82 3.52
C PHE A 142 7.44 17.65 2.79
N GLU A 143 8.11 18.59 3.48
CA GLU A 143 9.24 19.33 2.88
C GLU A 143 10.45 18.42 2.70
N ARG A 144 10.74 17.56 3.67
CA ARG A 144 11.78 16.52 3.53
C ARG A 144 11.49 15.59 2.36
N LEU A 145 10.24 15.15 2.21
CA LEU A 145 9.83 14.29 1.10
C LEU A 145 9.98 14.95 -0.29
N ARG A 146 10.05 16.28 -0.36
CA ARG A 146 10.30 17.05 -1.61
C ARG A 146 11.77 17.14 -2.00
N GLN A 147 12.69 16.72 -1.13
CA GLN A 147 14.13 16.79 -1.38
C GLN A 147 14.59 15.74 -2.42
N ALA A 148 15.76 15.96 -3.01
CA ALA A 148 16.25 15.18 -4.16
C ALA A 148 16.72 13.75 -3.81
N ASP A 149 17.07 13.52 -2.54
CA ASP A 149 17.52 12.26 -1.97
C ASP A 149 16.36 11.37 -1.48
N ALA A 150 15.14 11.89 -1.45
CA ALA A 150 13.93 11.13 -1.14
C ALA A 150 13.71 9.99 -2.15
N PRO A 151 13.26 8.80 -1.69
CA PRO A 151 12.68 7.82 -2.58
C PRO A 151 11.60 8.46 -3.46
N ARG A 152 11.55 8.07 -4.74
CA ARG A 152 10.54 8.61 -5.67
C ARG A 152 9.16 8.12 -5.24
N LEU A 153 8.25 9.04 -4.94
CA LEU A 153 6.91 8.73 -4.47
C LEU A 153 5.89 8.96 -5.58
N PHE A 154 4.93 8.05 -5.70
CA PHE A 154 3.79 8.17 -6.62
C PHE A 154 2.49 7.89 -5.88
N ILE A 155 1.82 8.95 -5.43
CA ILE A 155 0.59 8.85 -4.65
C ILE A 155 -0.61 9.03 -5.56
N ALA A 156 -1.50 8.03 -5.58
CA ALA A 156 -2.70 8.04 -6.40
C ALA A 156 -3.87 8.71 -5.67
N THR A 157 -4.62 9.50 -6.43
CA THR A 157 -5.95 9.99 -6.05
C THR A 157 -6.88 9.86 -7.25
N THR A 158 -8.19 9.85 -7.01
CA THR A 158 -9.20 9.82 -8.06
C THR A 158 -9.90 11.17 -8.14
N ARG A 159 -9.94 11.78 -9.33
CA ARG A 159 -10.75 12.99 -9.54
C ARG A 159 -12.23 12.67 -9.42
N ALA A 160 -12.90 13.26 -8.44
CA ALA A 160 -14.30 12.95 -8.12
C ALA A 160 -15.28 13.36 -9.23
N ASP A 161 -14.91 14.36 -10.05
CA ASP A 161 -15.76 14.89 -11.12
C ASP A 161 -15.63 14.15 -12.46
N THR A 162 -14.56 13.37 -12.65
CA THR A 162 -14.24 12.72 -13.93
C THR A 162 -13.89 11.24 -13.81
N GLY A 163 -13.67 10.73 -12.60
CA GLY A 163 -13.17 9.38 -12.33
C GLY A 163 -11.72 9.14 -12.77
N ARG A 164 -11.00 10.17 -13.23
CA ARG A 164 -9.64 10.03 -13.76
C ARG A 164 -8.60 9.91 -12.65
N LEU A 165 -7.60 9.06 -12.88
CA LEU A 165 -6.40 8.97 -12.05
C LEU A 165 -5.63 10.29 -12.06
N ARG A 166 -5.25 10.76 -10.86
CA ARG A 166 -4.24 11.79 -10.69
C ARG A 166 -3.11 11.25 -9.81
N LEU A 167 -1.90 11.23 -10.36
CA LEU A 167 -0.67 10.87 -9.66
C LEU A 167 0.08 12.12 -9.19
N PHE A 168 0.49 12.09 -7.92
CA PHE A 168 1.32 13.11 -7.30
C PHE A 168 2.72 12.55 -7.06
N ASP A 169 3.72 13.25 -7.58
CA ASP A 169 5.13 12.99 -7.32
C ASP A 169 5.60 13.79 -6.08
N ASN A 170 6.83 13.53 -5.63
CA ASN A 170 7.46 14.20 -4.47
C ASN A 170 7.20 15.71 -4.44
N ARG A 171 7.38 16.38 -5.59
CA ARG A 171 7.31 17.84 -5.73
C ARG A 171 5.94 18.41 -5.36
N ARG A 172 4.88 17.61 -5.49
CA ARG A 172 3.50 18.02 -5.26
C ARG A 172 2.86 17.37 -4.05
N LEU A 173 3.63 16.69 -3.20
CA LEU A 173 3.09 16.06 -2.00
C LEU A 173 2.62 17.11 -1.00
N SER A 174 1.51 16.85 -0.35
CA SER A 174 1.04 17.63 0.79
C SER A 174 0.18 16.74 1.68
N VAL A 175 -0.21 17.26 2.84
CA VAL A 175 -1.20 16.58 3.69
C VAL A 175 -2.53 16.41 2.95
N GLU A 176 -2.94 17.37 2.10
CA GLU A 176 -4.14 17.24 1.27
C GLU A 176 -4.03 16.08 0.29
N VAL A 177 -2.87 15.84 -0.32
CA VAL A 177 -2.65 14.68 -1.21
C VAL A 177 -2.79 13.37 -0.42
N ALA A 178 -2.20 13.30 0.78
CA ALA A 178 -2.32 12.12 1.64
C ALA A 178 -3.78 11.86 2.04
N LEU A 179 -4.49 12.90 2.51
CA LEU A 179 -5.90 12.82 2.88
C LEU A 179 -6.79 12.46 1.69
N ALA A 180 -6.57 13.07 0.53
CA ALA A 180 -7.29 12.75 -0.69
C ALA A 180 -7.11 11.28 -1.09
N SER A 181 -5.87 10.77 -1.00
CA SER A 181 -5.54 9.37 -1.32
C SER A 181 -6.28 8.37 -0.43
N ALA A 182 -6.70 8.76 0.78
CA ALA A 182 -7.50 7.94 1.72
C ALA A 182 -8.96 8.42 1.87
N CYS A 183 -9.44 9.31 0.99
CA CYS A 183 -10.76 9.93 1.12
C CYS A 183 -11.87 9.01 0.57
N LEU A 184 -12.42 8.15 1.43
CA LEU A 184 -13.64 7.40 1.13
C LEU A 184 -14.86 8.34 1.10
N PRO A 185 -15.57 8.47 -0.03
CA PRO A 185 -16.59 9.53 -0.23
C PRO A 185 -17.84 9.37 0.63
N THR A 186 -18.07 8.18 1.22
CA THR A 186 -19.18 7.94 2.15
C THR A 186 -18.80 8.22 3.62
N LEU A 187 -17.53 8.53 3.89
CA LEU A 187 -17.01 8.74 5.24
C LEU A 187 -16.36 10.11 5.42
N HIS A 188 -15.71 10.63 4.38
CA HIS A 188 -14.93 11.85 4.44
C HIS A 188 -15.45 12.91 3.47
N ARG A 189 -15.33 14.17 3.89
CA ARG A 189 -15.54 15.31 3.00
C ARG A 189 -14.55 15.22 1.84
N THR A 190 -15.04 15.51 0.63
CA THR A 190 -14.20 15.58 -0.58
C THR A 190 -13.05 16.56 -0.37
N VAL A 191 -11.83 16.11 -0.67
CA VAL A 191 -10.62 16.93 -0.50
C VAL A 191 -10.40 17.74 -1.78
N MET A 192 -10.11 19.04 -1.62
CA MET A 192 -9.82 19.94 -2.73
C MET A 192 -8.30 20.13 -2.85
N ILE A 193 -7.74 19.88 -4.03
CA ILE A 193 -6.33 20.12 -4.35
C ILE A 193 -6.30 21.00 -5.59
N ASP A 194 -5.67 22.18 -5.51
CA ASP A 194 -5.64 23.17 -6.60
C ASP A 194 -7.05 23.50 -7.16
N GLY A 195 -8.06 23.52 -6.29
CA GLY A 195 -9.46 23.76 -6.67
C GLY A 195 -10.17 22.58 -7.34
N LEU A 196 -9.52 21.42 -7.50
CA LEU A 196 -10.12 20.21 -8.07
C LEU A 196 -10.56 19.22 -6.98
N PRO A 197 -11.66 18.48 -7.17
CA PRO A 197 -12.17 17.55 -6.16
C PRO A 197 -11.51 16.17 -6.27
N HIS A 198 -11.01 15.65 -5.15
CA HIS A 198 -10.31 14.36 -5.06
C HIS A 198 -10.93 13.41 -4.03
N TRP A 199 -10.96 12.14 -4.40
CA TRP A 199 -11.29 10.98 -3.56
C TRP A 199 -10.14 9.97 -3.55
N ASP A 200 -10.31 8.91 -2.77
CA ASP A 200 -9.35 7.81 -2.61
C ASP A 200 -8.80 7.34 -3.97
N GLY A 201 -7.47 7.18 -4.05
CA GLY A 201 -6.79 6.71 -5.25
C GLY A 201 -7.20 5.32 -5.68
N GLY A 202 -7.76 4.54 -4.75
CA GLY A 202 -8.15 3.17 -4.98
C GLY A 202 -9.10 3.01 -6.16
N PHE A 203 -10.00 3.98 -6.37
CA PHE A 203 -11.01 3.91 -7.44
C PHE A 203 -10.41 3.98 -8.86
N SER A 204 -9.16 4.43 -8.99
CA SER A 204 -8.51 4.63 -10.29
C SER A 204 -7.16 3.91 -10.44
N ALA A 205 -6.38 3.70 -9.36
CA ALA A 205 -5.20 2.84 -9.35
C ALA A 205 -4.79 2.40 -7.93
N ASN A 206 -4.75 1.08 -7.66
CA ASN A 206 -4.46 0.53 -6.32
C ASN A 206 -3.60 -0.76 -6.31
N PRO A 207 -2.27 -0.66 -6.27
CA PRO A 207 -1.44 0.53 -6.49
C PRO A 207 -1.18 0.76 -8.00
N PRO A 208 -0.76 1.97 -8.41
CA PRO A 208 -0.29 2.22 -9.78
C PRO A 208 1.09 1.59 -10.00
N LEU A 209 1.25 0.80 -11.07
CA LEU A 209 2.51 0.10 -11.38
C LEU A 209 3.39 0.85 -12.39
N TRP A 210 2.77 1.42 -13.41
CA TRP A 210 3.45 2.02 -14.55
C TRP A 210 4.43 3.14 -14.18
N PRO A 211 4.14 4.03 -13.20
CA PRO A 211 5.09 5.06 -12.80
C PRO A 211 6.41 4.50 -12.27
N LEU A 212 6.39 3.31 -11.64
CA LEU A 212 7.60 2.64 -11.16
C LEU A 212 8.43 2.09 -12.32
N VAL A 213 7.79 1.60 -13.39
CA VAL A 213 8.46 1.11 -14.59
C VAL A 213 9.09 2.28 -15.37
N GLU A 214 8.34 3.37 -15.53
CA GLU A 214 8.74 4.52 -16.33
C GLU A 214 9.81 5.37 -15.64
N HIS A 215 9.67 5.61 -14.33
CA HIS A 215 10.47 6.58 -13.59
C HIS A 215 11.30 5.98 -12.45
N GLY A 216 11.08 4.71 -12.08
CA GLY A 216 11.94 4.01 -11.12
C GLY A 216 13.31 3.65 -11.71
N PRO A 217 14.34 3.41 -10.87
CA PRO A 217 15.66 3.02 -11.35
C PRO A 217 15.63 1.71 -12.13
N ALA A 218 16.40 1.63 -13.21
CA ALA A 218 16.36 0.49 -14.13
C ALA A 218 16.91 -0.81 -13.50
N GLU A 219 17.77 -0.67 -12.50
CA GLU A 219 18.38 -1.74 -11.73
C GLU A 219 17.51 -2.23 -10.57
N ALA A 220 16.41 -1.53 -10.24
CA ALA A 220 15.55 -1.87 -9.12
C ALA A 220 14.60 -3.04 -9.47
N ASP A 221 14.42 -3.94 -8.52
CA ASP A 221 13.34 -4.93 -8.58
C ASP A 221 12.02 -4.24 -8.30
N LEU A 222 10.90 -4.69 -8.88
CA LEU A 222 9.57 -4.20 -8.57
C LEU A 222 8.84 -5.25 -7.72
N LEU A 223 8.60 -4.92 -6.45
CA LEU A 223 7.83 -5.73 -5.52
C LEU A 223 6.43 -5.13 -5.36
N ILE A 224 5.43 -5.92 -5.76
CA ILE A 224 4.03 -5.63 -5.59
C ILE A 224 3.58 -6.23 -4.26
N LEU A 225 2.98 -5.41 -3.41
CA LEU A 225 2.36 -5.85 -2.17
C LEU A 225 0.85 -5.71 -2.28
N MET A 226 0.16 -6.83 -2.20
CA MET A 226 -1.29 -6.92 -2.29
C MET A 226 -1.92 -7.25 -0.93
N LEU A 227 -3.04 -6.59 -0.65
CA LEU A 227 -3.89 -6.82 0.51
C LEU A 227 -5.24 -7.42 0.14
N MET A 228 -5.67 -7.23 -1.11
CA MET A 228 -6.95 -7.74 -1.60
C MET A 228 -6.77 -9.14 -2.22
N PRO A 229 -7.71 -10.06 -1.98
CA PRO A 229 -7.63 -11.39 -2.56
C PRO A 229 -7.79 -11.34 -4.09
N LEU A 230 -7.03 -12.18 -4.79
CA LEU A 230 -7.15 -12.37 -6.24
C LEU A 230 -8.42 -13.15 -6.62
N ARG A 231 -8.88 -14.03 -5.72
CA ARG A 231 -10.04 -14.89 -5.92
C ARG A 231 -10.92 -14.85 -4.68
N PHE A 232 -12.21 -14.66 -4.88
CA PHE A 232 -13.19 -14.74 -3.81
C PHE A 232 -13.73 -16.18 -3.71
N ALA A 233 -13.71 -16.76 -2.52
CA ALA A 233 -14.11 -18.16 -2.31
C ALA A 233 -15.62 -18.39 -2.47
N GLU A 234 -16.45 -17.45 -2.00
CA GLU A 234 -17.92 -17.57 -2.00
C GLU A 234 -18.61 -16.37 -2.66
N LEU A 235 -19.84 -16.60 -3.14
CA LEU A 235 -20.71 -15.53 -3.64
C LEU A 235 -21.28 -14.72 -2.48
N PRO A 236 -21.37 -13.38 -2.61
CA PRO A 236 -21.89 -12.55 -1.54
C PRO A 236 -23.39 -12.81 -1.30
N GLY A 237 -23.74 -13.17 -0.06
CA GLY A 237 -25.14 -13.29 0.39
C GLY A 237 -25.66 -11.98 0.97
N GLY A 238 -26.66 -11.37 0.32
CA GLY A 238 -27.36 -10.18 0.82
C GLY A 238 -26.71 -8.83 0.47
N ALA A 239 -27.45 -7.74 0.72
CA ALA A 239 -27.10 -6.41 0.21
C ALA A 239 -25.78 -5.83 0.75
N GLY A 240 -25.45 -6.10 2.02
CA GLY A 240 -24.19 -5.65 2.63
C GLY A 240 -22.97 -6.29 1.96
N ALA A 241 -22.97 -7.63 1.88
CA ALA A 241 -21.91 -8.39 1.24
C ALA A 241 -21.77 -8.07 -0.26
N ILE A 242 -22.89 -7.83 -0.97
CA ILE A 242 -22.86 -7.39 -2.37
C ILE A 242 -22.17 -6.04 -2.49
N ARG A 243 -22.52 -5.07 -1.65
CA ARG A 243 -21.90 -3.73 -1.65
C ARG A 243 -20.40 -3.80 -1.37
N GLU A 244 -19.99 -4.60 -0.39
CA GLU A 244 -18.58 -4.81 -0.07
C GLU A 244 -17.84 -5.45 -1.25
N ARG A 245 -18.39 -6.50 -1.84
CA ARG A 245 -17.83 -7.14 -3.04
C ARG A 245 -17.72 -6.15 -4.21
N SER A 246 -18.74 -5.31 -4.43
CA SER A 246 -18.71 -4.28 -5.49
C SER A 246 -17.58 -3.27 -5.26
N LEU A 247 -17.35 -2.84 -4.01
CA LEU A 247 -16.24 -1.95 -3.67
C LEU A 247 -14.88 -2.65 -3.84
N ASP A 248 -14.76 -3.91 -3.43
CA ASP A 248 -13.52 -4.67 -3.61
C ASP A 248 -13.20 -4.84 -5.12
N ILE A 249 -14.20 -5.14 -5.95
CA ILE A 249 -14.01 -5.20 -7.40
C ILE A 249 -13.62 -3.83 -7.95
N ALA A 250 -14.30 -2.75 -7.54
CA ALA A 250 -14.01 -1.40 -8.01
C ALA A 250 -12.58 -0.96 -7.66
N PHE A 251 -12.12 -1.24 -6.44
CA PHE A 251 -10.76 -0.94 -5.99
C PHE A 251 -9.68 -1.82 -6.64
N GLY A 252 -10.00 -3.07 -6.99
CA GLY A 252 -9.06 -3.98 -7.62
C GLY A 252 -8.96 -3.87 -9.15
N ALA A 253 -10.04 -3.48 -9.83
CA ALA A 253 -10.17 -3.63 -11.28
C ALA A 253 -9.09 -2.91 -12.09
N ALA A 254 -8.76 -1.67 -11.73
CA ALA A 254 -7.76 -0.89 -12.44
C ALA A 254 -6.36 -1.51 -12.33
N PHE A 255 -5.98 -1.93 -11.11
CA PHE A 255 -4.70 -2.58 -10.85
C PHE A 255 -4.61 -3.95 -11.52
N GLN A 256 -5.64 -4.79 -11.44
CA GLN A 256 -5.61 -6.12 -12.09
C GLN A 256 -5.37 -5.99 -13.60
N ARG A 257 -6.07 -5.05 -14.25
CA ARG A 257 -5.87 -4.76 -15.68
C ARG A 257 -4.46 -4.24 -15.95
N GLU A 258 -3.95 -3.31 -15.13
CA GLU A 258 -2.60 -2.77 -15.29
C GLU A 258 -1.52 -3.85 -15.11
N ALA A 259 -1.64 -4.70 -14.09
CA ALA A 259 -0.73 -5.80 -13.81
C ALA A 259 -0.70 -6.82 -14.96
N TRP A 260 -1.88 -7.20 -15.49
CA TRP A 260 -1.97 -8.08 -16.65
C TRP A 260 -1.33 -7.47 -17.89
N LEU A 261 -1.63 -6.20 -18.21
CA LEU A 261 -1.05 -5.48 -19.35
C LEU A 261 0.47 -5.32 -19.21
N LEU A 262 0.97 -5.04 -18.00
CA LEU A 262 2.40 -4.99 -17.72
C LEU A 262 3.05 -6.36 -17.94
N GLY A 263 2.42 -7.44 -17.49
CA GLY A 263 2.89 -8.81 -17.75
C GLY A 263 3.00 -9.11 -19.24
N ARG A 264 1.97 -8.75 -20.02
CA ARG A 264 1.96 -8.89 -21.48
C ARG A 264 3.09 -8.09 -22.15
N ALA A 265 3.19 -6.80 -21.82
CA ALA A 265 4.23 -5.93 -22.37
C ALA A 265 5.65 -6.40 -22.00
N TRP A 266 5.82 -6.95 -20.80
CA TRP A 266 7.07 -7.53 -20.33
C TRP A 266 7.45 -8.80 -21.12
N GLN A 267 6.51 -9.72 -21.34
CA GLN A 267 6.74 -10.92 -22.15
C GLN A 267 7.08 -10.56 -23.60
N ASP A 268 6.31 -9.66 -24.21
CA ASP A 268 6.52 -9.20 -25.59
C ASP A 268 7.92 -8.54 -25.75
N ALA A 269 8.31 -7.69 -24.79
CA ALA A 269 9.62 -7.05 -24.81
C ALA A 269 10.77 -8.06 -24.73
N ARG A 270 10.61 -9.16 -24.00
CA ARG A 270 11.61 -10.23 -23.87
C ARG A 270 11.65 -11.19 -25.05
N ALA A 271 10.53 -11.38 -25.75
CA ALA A 271 10.46 -12.20 -26.96
C ALA A 271 11.02 -11.48 -28.22
N GLY A 272 10.93 -10.15 -28.27
CA GLY A 272 11.38 -9.35 -29.42
C GLY A 272 12.91 -9.29 -29.58
N SER A 273 13.37 -9.15 -30.84
CA SER A 273 14.79 -9.04 -31.15
C SER A 273 15.45 -7.78 -30.53
N GLY A 274 16.69 -7.92 -30.06
CA GLY A 274 17.42 -6.89 -29.30
C GLY A 274 17.67 -5.57 -30.04
N TRP A 275 17.77 -5.64 -31.36
CA TRP A 275 18.50 -4.68 -32.20
C TRP A 275 17.72 -3.40 -32.55
N SER A 276 16.40 -3.37 -32.35
CA SER A 276 15.53 -2.22 -32.67
C SER A 276 14.66 -1.74 -31.50
N ALA A 277 14.94 -2.18 -30.28
CA ALA A 277 14.08 -1.88 -29.13
C ALA A 277 14.25 -0.46 -28.60
N GLY A 278 13.14 0.29 -28.57
CA GLY A 278 13.08 1.61 -27.95
C GLY A 278 13.39 1.60 -26.44
N PRO A 279 13.57 2.78 -25.81
CA PRO A 279 13.92 2.89 -24.40
C PRO A 279 12.99 2.11 -23.45
N MET A 280 11.67 2.17 -23.68
CA MET A 280 10.69 1.47 -22.86
C MET A 280 10.83 -0.06 -22.95
N ALA A 281 10.99 -0.61 -24.15
CA ALA A 281 11.21 -2.04 -24.34
C ALA A 281 12.49 -2.53 -23.64
N ARG A 282 13.54 -1.71 -23.59
CA ARG A 282 14.74 -2.01 -22.80
C ARG A 282 14.47 -2.03 -21.29
N ARG A 283 13.69 -1.07 -20.76
CA ARG A 283 13.27 -1.06 -19.35
C ARG A 283 12.46 -2.31 -19.01
N LEU A 284 11.44 -2.62 -19.81
CA LEU A 284 10.60 -3.81 -19.63
C LEU A 284 11.43 -5.10 -19.65
N ARG A 285 12.40 -5.24 -20.56
CA ARG A 285 13.30 -6.40 -20.59
C ARG A 285 14.14 -6.57 -19.32
N GLY A 286 14.53 -5.48 -18.68
CA GLY A 286 15.34 -5.49 -17.45
C GLY A 286 14.52 -5.69 -16.17
N LEU A 287 13.20 -5.52 -16.24
CA LEU A 287 12.33 -5.53 -15.07
C LEU A 287 12.27 -6.92 -14.42
N ARG A 288 12.44 -6.94 -13.10
CA ARG A 288 12.32 -8.14 -12.26
C ARG A 288 11.11 -7.95 -11.35
N LEU A 289 10.12 -8.81 -11.51
CA LEU A 289 8.79 -8.68 -10.93
C LEU A 289 8.64 -9.64 -9.75
N HIS A 290 8.12 -9.12 -8.65
CA HIS A 290 7.87 -9.86 -7.42
C HIS A 290 6.48 -9.52 -6.87
N LEU A 291 5.86 -10.49 -6.21
CA LEU A 291 4.56 -10.32 -5.57
C LEU A 291 4.63 -10.92 -4.17
N ILE A 292 4.25 -10.12 -3.17
CA ILE A 292 3.78 -10.60 -1.87
C ILE A 292 2.28 -10.37 -1.85
N ASP A 293 1.56 -11.47 -1.84
CA ASP A 293 0.12 -11.50 -1.70
C ASP A 293 -0.29 -12.02 -0.33
N GLU A 294 -1.50 -11.66 0.00
CA GLU A 294 -2.29 -12.24 1.06
C GLU A 294 -3.14 -13.36 0.42
N ARG A 295 -2.95 -14.62 0.82
CA ARG A 295 -3.61 -15.75 0.15
C ARG A 295 -4.87 -16.25 0.87
N GLN A 296 -5.02 -16.06 2.18
CA GLN A 296 -6.12 -16.67 2.95
C GLN A 296 -6.49 -15.91 4.25
N GLN A 297 -5.54 -15.28 4.92
CA GLN A 297 -5.70 -14.74 6.28
C GLN A 297 -6.58 -13.48 6.34
N LEU A 298 -6.45 -12.54 5.40
CA LEU A 298 -7.30 -11.34 5.33
C LEU A 298 -8.59 -11.60 4.55
N ALA A 299 -8.58 -12.55 3.62
CA ALA A 299 -9.77 -12.97 2.88
C ALA A 299 -10.90 -13.50 3.80
N GLU A 300 -10.56 -14.04 4.98
CA GLU A 300 -11.51 -14.51 5.98
C GLU A 300 -12.10 -13.41 6.88
N LEU A 301 -11.55 -12.20 6.83
CA LEU A 301 -12.01 -11.11 7.69
C LEU A 301 -13.27 -10.44 7.12
N PRO A 302 -14.23 -10.03 7.98
CA PRO A 302 -15.38 -9.24 7.54
C PRO A 302 -14.94 -7.95 6.85
N GLY A 303 -15.69 -7.49 5.84
CA GLY A 303 -15.33 -6.29 5.07
C GLY A 303 -15.24 -5.04 5.95
N GLU A 304 -16.04 -4.93 7.01
CA GLU A 304 -15.98 -3.80 7.94
C GLU A 304 -14.67 -3.72 8.74
N SER A 305 -13.90 -4.82 8.83
CA SER A 305 -12.61 -4.83 9.55
C SER A 305 -11.61 -3.85 8.95
N ARG A 306 -11.76 -3.49 7.66
CA ARG A 306 -10.96 -2.45 6.98
C ARG A 306 -11.15 -1.05 7.56
N LEU A 307 -12.23 -0.83 8.32
CA LEU A 307 -12.52 0.44 8.99
C LEU A 307 -12.16 0.43 10.48
N ILE A 308 -11.67 -0.70 11.00
CA ILE A 308 -11.38 -0.87 12.42
C ILE A 308 -9.90 -0.60 12.68
N ALA A 309 -9.59 0.64 13.06
CA ALA A 309 -8.27 1.01 13.58
C ALA A 309 -8.19 0.70 15.10
N HIS A 310 -8.21 -0.59 15.44
CA HIS A 310 -8.12 -1.07 16.83
C HIS A 310 -6.73 -1.64 17.12
N GLN A 311 -6.04 -1.13 18.13
CA GLN A 311 -4.62 -1.39 18.33
C GLN A 311 -4.24 -2.90 18.39
N PRO A 312 -4.88 -3.77 19.20
CA PRO A 312 -4.61 -5.20 19.17
C PRO A 312 -4.74 -5.85 17.79
N PHE A 313 -5.76 -5.46 17.02
CA PHE A 313 -5.98 -5.96 15.66
C PHE A 313 -4.91 -5.46 14.68
N LEU A 314 -4.54 -4.18 14.75
CA LEU A 314 -3.46 -3.63 13.91
C LEU A 314 -2.12 -4.33 14.19
N THR A 315 -1.81 -4.58 15.46
CA THR A 315 -0.63 -5.37 15.87
C THR A 315 -0.68 -6.80 15.35
N HIS A 316 -1.85 -7.46 15.44
CA HIS A 316 -2.03 -8.80 14.89
C HIS A 316 -1.78 -8.84 13.37
N LEU A 317 -2.34 -7.89 12.62
CA LEU A 317 -2.13 -7.76 11.18
C LEU A 317 -0.65 -7.54 10.83
N ARG A 318 0.05 -6.67 11.58
CA ARG A 318 1.50 -6.47 11.43
C ARG A 318 2.24 -7.80 11.60
N ASP A 319 1.92 -8.58 12.62
CA ASP A 319 2.63 -9.84 12.88
C ASP A 319 2.42 -10.86 11.77
N LEU A 320 1.20 -10.95 11.22
CA LEU A 320 0.92 -11.76 10.03
C LEU A 320 1.73 -11.30 8.81
N GLY A 321 1.80 -9.98 8.58
CA GLY A 321 2.59 -9.40 7.51
C GLY A 321 4.09 -9.68 7.65
N ARG A 322 4.64 -9.54 8.87
CA ARG A 322 6.03 -9.87 9.17
C ARG A 322 6.33 -11.34 8.86
N GLN A 323 5.49 -12.26 9.33
CA GLN A 323 5.65 -13.69 9.08
C GLN A 323 5.64 -13.98 7.56
N ARG A 324 4.67 -13.42 6.82
CA ARG A 324 4.59 -13.62 5.37
C ARG A 324 5.84 -13.15 4.64
N ALA A 325 6.37 -11.99 5.01
CA ALA A 325 7.57 -11.44 4.40
C ALA A 325 8.80 -12.31 4.70
N GLN A 326 8.93 -12.82 5.92
CA GLN A 326 9.99 -13.75 6.29
C GLN A 326 9.92 -15.05 5.48
N ASP A 327 8.73 -15.62 5.32
CA ASP A 327 8.51 -16.82 4.50
C ASP A 327 8.86 -16.56 3.03
N TRP A 328 8.42 -15.43 2.48
CA TRP A 328 8.72 -15.01 1.12
C TRP A 328 10.22 -14.81 0.91
N LEU A 329 10.91 -14.16 1.85
CA LEU A 329 12.36 -14.00 1.82
C LEU A 329 13.07 -15.35 1.88
N ALA A 330 12.64 -16.27 2.73
CA ALA A 330 13.21 -17.61 2.82
C ALA A 330 13.08 -18.35 1.47
N GLN A 331 11.93 -18.24 0.81
CA GLN A 331 11.64 -18.89 -0.47
C GLN A 331 12.39 -18.24 -1.65
N HIS A 332 12.50 -16.91 -1.68
CA HIS A 332 12.91 -16.18 -2.88
C HIS A 332 14.23 -15.43 -2.77
N ARG A 333 14.94 -15.52 -1.63
CA ARG A 333 16.19 -14.78 -1.40
C ARG A 333 17.20 -14.87 -2.55
N GLU A 334 17.30 -15.98 -3.28
CA GLU A 334 18.32 -16.09 -4.34
C GLU A 334 17.87 -15.52 -5.68
N ALA A 335 16.57 -15.28 -5.85
CA ALA A 335 16.00 -14.73 -7.07
C ALA A 335 16.07 -13.19 -7.10
N ILE A 336 15.94 -12.53 -5.95
CA ILE A 336 15.89 -11.06 -5.86
C ILE A 336 17.22 -10.44 -6.33
N GLY A 337 17.13 -9.48 -7.24
CA GLY A 337 18.24 -8.87 -7.98
C GLY A 337 18.70 -9.66 -9.21
N ARG A 338 18.06 -10.81 -9.52
CA ARG A 338 18.48 -11.71 -10.60
C ARG A 338 17.36 -12.11 -11.56
N ARG A 339 16.17 -12.45 -11.05
CA ARG A 339 15.01 -12.88 -11.86
C ARG A 339 13.70 -12.64 -11.12
N SER A 340 12.61 -12.49 -11.90
CA SER A 340 11.24 -12.41 -11.36
C SER A 340 10.85 -13.67 -10.57
N THR A 341 9.96 -13.50 -9.59
CA THR A 341 9.36 -14.61 -8.81
C THR A 341 7.86 -14.75 -9.06
N VAL A 342 7.29 -13.94 -9.94
CA VAL A 342 5.89 -13.98 -10.35
C VAL A 342 5.80 -13.79 -11.87
N ASP A 343 4.85 -14.47 -12.50
CA ASP A 343 4.35 -14.15 -13.83
C ASP A 343 3.02 -13.41 -13.67
N LEU A 344 2.98 -12.12 -14.05
CA LEU A 344 1.78 -11.29 -13.89
C LEU A 344 0.65 -11.68 -14.85
N THR A 345 0.96 -12.30 -16.00
CA THR A 345 -0.09 -12.77 -16.90
C THR A 345 -0.79 -14.01 -16.34
N GLU A 346 -0.06 -14.90 -15.66
CA GLU A 346 -0.65 -16.06 -14.98
C GLU A 346 -1.39 -15.64 -13.70
N ALA A 347 -0.84 -14.69 -12.94
CA ALA A 347 -1.43 -14.25 -11.68
C ALA A 347 -2.73 -13.44 -11.85
N PHE A 348 -2.88 -12.72 -12.98
CA PHE A 348 -3.98 -11.77 -13.23
C PHE A 348 -4.76 -12.01 -14.53
N GLY A 349 -4.54 -13.14 -15.21
CA GLY A 349 -5.14 -13.48 -16.51
C GLY A 349 -6.32 -14.45 -16.46
#